data_AF-A0A7C9CSI1-F1
#
_entry.id   AF-A0A7C9CSI1-F1
#
_cell.length_a   1.000
_cell.length_b   1.000
_cell.length_c   1.000
_cell.angle_alpha   90.00
_cell.angle_beta   90.00
_cell.angle_gamma   90.00
#
_symmetry.space_group_name_H-M   'P 1'
#
loop_
_entity.id
_entity.type
_entity.pdbx_description
1 polymer ?
#
loop_
_entity_poly.entity_id
_entity_poly.type
_entity_poly.pdbx_seq_one_letter_code
_entity_poly.pdbx_strand_id
1 'polypeptide(L)'
;FDILYVGDTSVIHQTLKERQELLGKVVRPVKGRLEILLPNGSDESLNAHRKPGEPCWSIVARHLNDVERFFKETIENRDEGIVLKDLGSKWEPGDRSGKWLKVKPDYVRAGSDLDVLIIGGYYGSGRRGGEVSQFLLGLAERPSPNTYPRRFVSFCRVGTGLSDEELDELVMKLKPYFRKYEYPKKS
;
A
#
# COMPACT_ATOMS: atom_id res chain seq x y z
N PHE A 1 3.48 -8.18 -15.33
CA PHE A 1 3.76 -6.73 -15.47
C PHE A 1 5.22 -6.44 -15.81
N ASP A 2 6.13 -7.42 -15.71
CA ASP A 2 7.53 -7.35 -16.15
C ASP A 2 8.05 -8.80 -16.36
N ILE A 3 9.21 -8.96 -16.99
CA ILE A 3 9.92 -10.23 -17.18
C ILE A 3 11.42 -9.99 -17.02
N LEU A 4 12.09 -10.81 -16.22
CA LEU A 4 13.52 -10.62 -15.90
C LEU A 4 14.43 -11.66 -16.56
N TYR A 5 13.85 -12.79 -16.99
CA TYR A 5 14.56 -13.93 -17.55
C TYR A 5 13.69 -14.60 -18.63
N VAL A 6 14.29 -15.02 -19.73
CA VAL A 6 13.62 -15.77 -20.80
C VAL A 6 14.51 -16.95 -21.19
N GLY A 7 14.02 -18.18 -21.01
CA GLY A 7 14.86 -19.38 -21.12
C GLY A 7 16.02 -19.30 -20.12
N ASP A 8 17.24 -19.37 -20.63
CA ASP A 8 18.48 -19.29 -19.84
C ASP A 8 19.16 -17.91 -19.93
N THR A 9 18.44 -16.87 -20.37
CA THR A 9 19.00 -15.53 -20.59
C THR A 9 18.35 -14.46 -19.72
N SER A 10 19.19 -13.70 -19.02
CA SER A 10 18.77 -12.49 -18.30
C SER A 10 18.44 -11.36 -19.25
N VAL A 11 17.29 -10.71 -19.05
CA VAL A 11 16.83 -9.57 -19.88
C VAL A 11 16.73 -8.27 -19.07
N ILE A 12 17.25 -8.23 -17.85
CA ILE A 12 17.19 -7.05 -16.97
C ILE A 12 17.88 -5.80 -17.54
N HIS A 13 18.86 -6.01 -18.43
CA HIS A 13 19.62 -4.96 -19.10
C HIS A 13 18.84 -4.27 -20.22
N GLN A 14 17.74 -4.88 -20.67
CA GLN A 14 16.84 -4.31 -21.67
C GLN A 14 15.92 -3.28 -21.02
N THR A 15 15.40 -2.37 -21.83
CA THR A 15 14.41 -1.37 -21.42
C THR A 15 13.10 -2.04 -21.01
N LEU A 16 12.29 -1.36 -20.19
CA LEU A 16 10.97 -1.88 -19.79
C LEU A 16 10.10 -2.15 -21.01
N LYS A 17 10.17 -1.31 -22.05
CA LYS A 17 9.46 -1.53 -23.30
C LYS A 17 9.82 -2.87 -23.94
N GLU A 18 11.11 -3.15 -24.11
CA GLU A 18 11.59 -4.42 -24.69
C GLU A 18 11.18 -5.63 -23.84
N ARG A 19 11.28 -5.51 -22.51
CA ARG A 19 10.84 -6.56 -21.59
C ARG A 19 9.32 -6.79 -21.67
N GLN A 20 8.51 -5.74 -21.83
CA GLN A 20 7.07 -5.86 -22.05
C GLN A 20 6.73 -6.57 -23.37
N GLU A 21 7.47 -6.29 -24.45
CA GLU A 21 7.33 -6.99 -25.73
C GLU A 21 7.68 -8.48 -25.61
N LEU A 22 8.75 -8.82 -24.87
CA LEU A 22 9.10 -10.20 -24.58
C LEU A 22 8.03 -10.90 -23.73
N LEU A 23 7.52 -10.23 -22.69
CA LEU A 23 6.47 -10.77 -21.82
C LEU A 23 5.23 -11.15 -22.65
N GLY A 24 4.81 -10.28 -23.57
CA GLY A 24 3.64 -10.53 -24.44
C GLY A 24 3.85 -11.65 -25.47
N LYS A 25 5.09 -12.00 -25.80
CA LYS A 25 5.43 -13.10 -26.72
C LYS A 25 5.54 -14.45 -26.01
N VAL A 26 6.07 -14.44 -24.78
CA VAL A 26 6.45 -15.67 -24.06
C VAL A 26 5.32 -16.18 -23.16
N VAL A 27 4.55 -15.28 -22.55
CA VAL A 27 3.50 -15.65 -21.60
C VAL A 27 2.15 -15.70 -22.30
N ARG A 28 1.51 -16.87 -22.23
CA ARG A 28 0.11 -17.05 -22.62
C ARG A 28 -0.79 -16.83 -21.40
N PRO A 29 -1.56 -15.74 -21.35
CA PRO A 29 -2.42 -15.45 -20.21
C PRO A 29 -3.63 -16.41 -20.17
N VAL A 30 -4.10 -16.67 -18.95
CA VAL A 30 -5.30 -17.44 -18.64
C VAL A 30 -6.16 -16.58 -17.73
N LYS A 31 -7.30 -16.10 -18.25
CA LYS A 31 -8.22 -15.21 -17.54
C LYS A 31 -8.54 -15.71 -16.12
N GLY A 32 -8.41 -14.83 -15.12
CA GLY A 32 -8.63 -15.13 -13.71
C GLY A 32 -7.59 -16.05 -13.06
N ARG A 33 -6.48 -16.37 -13.75
CA ARG A 33 -5.37 -17.18 -13.19
C ARG A 33 -4.01 -16.54 -13.41
N LEU A 34 -3.65 -16.30 -14.68
CA LEU A 34 -2.38 -15.70 -15.07
C LEU A 34 -2.67 -14.59 -16.07
N GLU A 35 -2.54 -13.35 -15.66
CA GLU A 35 -2.87 -12.21 -16.50
C GLU A 35 -1.65 -11.31 -16.67
N ILE A 36 -1.50 -10.76 -17.88
CA ILE A 36 -0.41 -9.85 -18.20
C ILE A 36 -0.93 -8.43 -18.32
N LEU A 37 -0.29 -7.55 -17.56
CA LEU A 37 -0.56 -6.12 -17.53
C LEU A 37 0.34 -5.42 -18.55
N LEU A 38 -0.16 -5.20 -19.77
CA LEU A 38 0.56 -4.54 -20.86
C LEU A 38 -0.28 -3.41 -21.46
N PRO A 39 0.32 -2.24 -21.77
CA PRO A 39 -0.42 -1.09 -22.28
C PRO A 39 -0.85 -1.25 -23.74
N ASN A 40 -0.06 -1.96 -24.55
CA ASN A 40 -0.39 -2.31 -25.92
C ASN A 40 -0.69 -3.81 -25.96
N GLY A 41 -1.91 -4.19 -26.32
CA GLY A 41 -2.31 -5.58 -26.38
C GLY A 41 -1.56 -6.33 -27.47
N SER A 42 -0.82 -7.37 -27.09
CA SER A 42 -1.07 -8.63 -27.78
C SER A 42 -2.53 -9.00 -27.54
N ASP A 43 -3.20 -9.63 -28.51
CA ASP A 43 -4.65 -9.94 -28.50
C ASP A 43 -5.16 -10.66 -27.24
N GLU A 44 -4.26 -11.12 -26.36
CA GLU A 44 -4.57 -11.87 -25.14
C GLU A 44 -4.33 -11.07 -23.83
N SER A 45 -3.83 -9.83 -23.90
CA SER A 45 -3.56 -9.03 -22.69
C SER A 45 -4.84 -8.61 -21.97
N LEU A 46 -4.73 -8.23 -20.67
CA LEU A 46 -5.87 -7.74 -19.87
C LEU A 46 -6.68 -6.61 -20.56
N ASN A 47 -6.02 -5.81 -21.39
CA ASN A 47 -6.65 -4.71 -22.10
C ASN A 47 -7.29 -5.12 -23.45
N ALA A 48 -6.91 -6.26 -24.03
CA ALA A 48 -7.32 -6.66 -25.39
C ALA A 48 -8.80 -7.11 -25.47
N HIS A 49 -9.36 -7.64 -24.38
CA HIS A 49 -10.74 -8.13 -24.33
C HIS A 49 -11.67 -7.24 -23.49
N ARG A 50 -11.30 -5.97 -23.30
CA ARG A 50 -12.05 -5.03 -22.47
C ARG A 50 -13.42 -4.74 -23.07
N LYS A 51 -14.50 -5.02 -22.33
CA LYS A 51 -15.86 -4.60 -22.72
C LYS A 51 -16.04 -3.08 -22.52
N PRO A 52 -16.96 -2.44 -23.25
CA PRO A 52 -17.36 -1.07 -22.94
C PRO A 52 -17.79 -0.95 -21.47
N GLY A 53 -17.18 -0.04 -20.73
CA GLY A 53 -17.42 0.16 -19.29
C GLY A 53 -16.50 -0.62 -18.35
N GLU A 54 -15.69 -1.56 -18.85
CA GLU A 54 -14.63 -2.16 -18.02
C GLU A 54 -13.42 -1.22 -17.90
N PRO A 55 -12.73 -1.23 -16.76
CA PRO A 55 -11.57 -0.38 -16.54
C PRO A 55 -10.39 -0.81 -17.42
N CYS A 56 -9.59 0.18 -17.86
CA CYS A 56 -8.30 -0.09 -18.48
C CYS A 56 -7.28 -0.29 -17.36
N TRP A 57 -6.38 -1.27 -17.49
CA TRP A 57 -5.44 -1.60 -16.41
C TRP A 57 -4.02 -1.08 -16.66
N SER A 58 -3.71 -0.69 -17.89
CA SER A 58 -2.40 -0.12 -18.25
C SER A 58 -2.50 0.71 -19.53
N ILE A 59 -1.83 1.86 -19.58
CA ILE A 59 -1.76 2.72 -20.77
C ILE A 59 -0.34 3.22 -21.00
N VAL A 60 -0.02 3.58 -22.25
CA VAL A 60 1.11 4.46 -22.53
C VAL A 60 0.63 5.90 -22.40
N ALA A 61 1.02 6.57 -21.34
CA ALA A 61 0.77 7.99 -21.14
C ALA A 61 1.86 8.83 -21.84
N ARG A 62 1.47 9.82 -22.64
CA ARG A 62 2.42 10.76 -23.29
C ARG A 62 2.31 12.16 -22.71
N HIS A 63 1.18 12.48 -22.10
CA HIS A 63 0.88 13.77 -21.51
C HIS A 63 0.38 13.61 -20.08
N LEU A 64 0.52 14.65 -19.27
CA LEU A 64 0.03 14.68 -17.88
C LEU A 64 -1.47 14.33 -17.79
N ASN A 65 -2.27 14.85 -18.72
CA ASN A 65 -3.71 14.60 -18.76
C ASN A 65 -4.06 13.11 -18.96
N ASP A 66 -3.19 12.31 -19.59
CA ASP A 66 -3.39 10.86 -19.68
C ASP A 66 -3.25 10.20 -18.31
N VAL A 67 -2.26 10.64 -17.52
CA VAL A 67 -2.02 10.16 -16.17
C VAL A 67 -3.16 10.56 -15.24
N GLU A 68 -3.58 11.83 -15.29
CA GLU A 68 -4.68 12.33 -14.45
C GLU A 68 -6.00 11.62 -14.73
N ARG A 69 -6.33 11.41 -16.01
CA ARG A 69 -7.53 10.65 -16.41
C ARG A 69 -7.46 9.21 -15.90
N PHE A 70 -6.35 8.51 -16.16
CA PHE A 70 -6.18 7.12 -15.74
C PHE A 70 -6.19 6.97 -14.21
N PHE A 71 -5.58 7.92 -13.49
CA PHE A 71 -5.59 7.94 -12.04
C PHE A 71 -7.00 8.18 -11.48
N LYS A 72 -7.77 9.10 -12.08
CA LYS A 72 -9.17 9.33 -11.70
C LYS A 72 -10.03 8.08 -11.90
N GLU A 73 -9.90 7.42 -13.05
CA GLU A 73 -10.60 6.15 -13.32
C GLU A 73 -10.20 5.08 -12.29
N THR A 74 -8.90 4.95 -11.98
CA THR A 74 -8.39 4.03 -10.95
C THR A 74 -9.05 4.27 -9.58
N ILE A 75 -9.21 5.54 -9.18
CA ILE A 75 -9.91 5.92 -7.93
C ILE A 75 -11.39 5.54 -7.98
N GLU A 76 -12.07 5.83 -9.10
CA GLU A 76 -13.49 5.50 -9.28
C GLU A 76 -13.74 3.98 -9.23
N ASN A 77 -12.76 3.18 -9.68
CA ASN A 77 -12.76 1.73 -9.57
C ASN A 77 -12.39 1.20 -8.18
N ARG A 78 -12.08 2.08 -7.22
CA ARG A 78 -11.63 1.75 -5.85
C ARG A 78 -10.33 0.95 -5.79
N ASP A 79 -9.48 1.11 -6.78
CA ASP A 79 -8.13 0.55 -6.77
C ASP A 79 -7.20 1.39 -5.87
N GLU A 80 -6.08 0.80 -5.45
CA GLU A 80 -5.13 1.42 -4.50
C GLU A 80 -4.41 2.67 -5.08
N GLY A 81 -4.30 2.75 -6.41
CA GLY A 81 -3.56 3.79 -7.11
C GLY A 81 -2.84 3.26 -8.35
N ILE A 82 -1.91 4.05 -8.88
CA ILE A 82 -1.20 3.72 -10.13
C ILE A 82 0.30 3.60 -9.90
N VAL A 83 0.97 2.88 -10.81
CA VAL A 83 2.44 2.85 -10.89
C VAL A 83 2.86 3.46 -12.23
N LEU A 84 3.53 4.60 -12.17
CA LEU A 84 4.18 5.23 -13.31
C LEU A 84 5.53 4.57 -13.53
N LYS A 85 5.79 4.10 -14.75
CA LYS A 85 7.04 3.43 -15.10
C LYS A 85 7.65 4.07 -16.33
N ASP A 86 8.92 4.45 -16.24
CA ASP A 86 9.69 4.87 -17.39
C ASP A 86 9.91 3.68 -18.34
N LEU A 87 9.39 3.77 -19.57
CA LEU A 87 9.53 2.74 -20.59
C LEU A 87 11.00 2.51 -21.01
N GLY A 88 11.87 3.52 -20.85
CA GLY A 88 13.31 3.42 -21.09
C GLY A 88 14.10 2.81 -19.94
N SER A 89 13.47 2.57 -18.78
CA SER A 89 14.17 2.07 -17.59
C SER A 89 14.61 0.61 -17.70
N LYS A 90 15.84 0.33 -17.28
CA LYS A 90 16.32 -1.03 -17.01
C LYS A 90 15.78 -1.53 -15.67
N TRP A 91 15.78 -2.85 -15.48
CA TRP A 91 15.46 -3.40 -14.17
C TRP A 91 16.72 -3.48 -13.31
N GLU A 92 16.67 -2.87 -12.14
CA GLU A 92 17.79 -2.80 -11.20
C GLU A 92 17.30 -3.22 -9.81
N PRO A 93 17.92 -4.23 -9.17
CA PRO A 93 17.54 -4.64 -7.83
C PRO A 93 17.76 -3.49 -6.83
N GLY A 94 16.70 -3.14 -6.10
CA GLY A 94 16.77 -2.12 -5.04
C GLY A 94 16.79 -0.66 -5.52
N ASP A 95 16.68 -0.41 -6.82
CA ASP A 95 16.66 0.96 -7.36
C ASP A 95 15.47 1.77 -6.82
N ARG A 96 15.76 2.99 -6.36
CA ARG A 96 14.80 3.98 -5.85
C ARG A 96 14.94 5.34 -6.51
N SER A 97 15.59 5.39 -7.68
CA SER A 97 15.84 6.62 -8.47
C SER A 97 14.58 7.30 -9.04
N GLY A 98 13.38 6.75 -8.79
CA GLY A 98 12.13 7.31 -9.27
C GLY A 98 11.77 6.91 -10.71
N LYS A 99 12.46 5.94 -11.31
CA LYS A 99 12.04 5.35 -12.60
C LYS A 99 10.66 4.69 -12.50
N TRP A 100 10.33 4.16 -11.33
CA TRP A 100 9.03 3.54 -11.00
C TRP A 100 8.42 4.26 -9.80
N LEU A 101 7.37 5.04 -10.03
CA LEU A 101 6.72 5.87 -9.01
C LEU A 101 5.34 5.32 -8.70
N LYS A 102 5.03 5.20 -7.41
CA LYS A 102 3.68 4.87 -6.94
C LYS A 102 2.93 6.16 -6.67
N VAL A 103 1.74 6.30 -7.23
CA VAL A 103 0.85 7.43 -6.97
C VAL A 103 -0.43 6.87 -6.37
N LYS A 104 -0.72 7.25 -5.12
CA LYS A 104 -1.90 6.80 -4.38
C LYS A 104 -2.82 7.97 -4.06
N PRO A 105 -4.13 7.73 -3.90
CA PRO A 105 -5.08 8.78 -3.54
C PRO A 105 -4.70 9.50 -2.25
N ASP A 106 -4.20 8.76 -1.26
CA ASP A 106 -3.77 9.28 0.05
C ASP A 106 -2.60 10.28 -0.03
N TYR A 107 -1.90 10.35 -1.16
CA TYR A 107 -0.84 11.36 -1.37
C TYR A 107 -1.39 12.69 -1.87
N VAL A 108 -2.57 12.68 -2.49
CA VAL A 108 -3.19 13.85 -3.13
C VAL A 108 -4.33 14.40 -2.29
N ARG A 109 -5.01 13.52 -1.55
CA ARG A 109 -6.04 13.86 -0.57
C ARG A 109 -5.61 13.23 0.75
N ALA A 110 -5.71 13.97 1.86
CA ALA A 110 -5.67 13.33 3.16
C ALA A 110 -6.73 12.22 3.16
N GLY A 111 -6.32 11.00 3.51
CA GLY A 111 -7.23 9.88 3.64
C GLY A 111 -8.31 10.18 4.69
N SER A 112 -9.23 9.26 4.92
CA SER A 112 -10.12 9.37 6.07
C SER A 112 -9.30 9.17 7.35
N ASP A 113 -9.13 10.24 8.11
CA ASP A 113 -8.52 10.17 9.44
C ASP A 113 -9.51 9.55 10.44
N LEU A 114 -8.99 8.81 11.41
CA LEU A 114 -9.78 8.18 12.46
C LEU A 114 -9.28 8.65 13.82
N ASP A 115 -10.18 9.27 14.59
CA ASP A 115 -9.94 9.56 16.00
C ASP A 115 -10.13 8.29 16.83
N VAL A 116 -9.05 7.81 17.45
CA VAL A 116 -9.01 6.57 18.22
C VAL A 116 -8.25 6.75 19.53
N LEU A 117 -8.51 5.87 20.50
CA LEU A 117 -7.94 5.97 21.85
C LEU A 117 -6.79 4.98 22.04
N ILE A 118 -5.70 5.42 22.69
CA ILE A 118 -4.66 4.51 23.16
C ILE A 118 -5.20 3.71 24.35
N ILE A 119 -5.28 2.40 24.21
CA ILE A 119 -5.78 1.47 25.25
C ILE A 119 -4.71 0.48 25.73
N GLY A 120 -3.51 0.53 25.17
CA GLY A 120 -2.39 -0.32 25.56
C GLY A 120 -1.09 0.03 24.85
N GLY A 121 -0.01 -0.62 25.25
CA GLY A 121 1.33 -0.40 24.70
C GLY A 121 2.15 -1.69 24.62
N TYR A 122 3.09 -1.72 23.67
CA TYR A 122 4.06 -2.81 23.50
C TYR A 122 5.47 -2.25 23.61
N TYR A 123 6.32 -2.95 24.36
CA TYR A 123 7.74 -2.62 24.46
C TYR A 123 8.42 -2.81 23.10
N GLY A 124 9.31 -1.89 22.77
CA GLY A 124 10.16 -2.00 21.60
C GLY A 124 11.29 -3.02 21.77
N SER A 125 11.98 -3.24 20.66
CA SER A 125 13.19 -4.05 20.58
C SER A 125 14.35 -3.22 20.00
N GLY A 126 15.59 -3.69 20.18
CA GLY A 126 16.78 -3.02 19.63
C GLY A 126 16.99 -1.62 20.22
N ARG A 127 17.13 -0.60 19.35
CA ARG A 127 17.35 0.81 19.77
C ARG A 127 16.26 1.35 20.70
N ARG A 128 15.04 0.79 20.66
CA ARG A 128 13.91 1.15 21.54
C ARG A 128 13.57 0.07 22.57
N GLY A 129 14.55 -0.78 22.91
CA GLY A 129 14.39 -1.78 23.95
C GLY A 129 14.16 -1.14 25.33
N GLY A 130 13.18 -1.64 26.08
CA GLY A 130 12.90 -1.20 27.45
C GLY A 130 11.84 -0.10 27.59
N GLU A 131 11.45 0.55 26.50
CA GLU A 131 10.36 1.55 26.49
C GLU A 131 9.22 1.11 25.56
N VAL A 132 8.01 1.64 25.80
CA VAL A 132 6.85 1.40 24.92
C VAL A 132 7.10 2.10 23.59
N SER A 133 7.03 1.36 22.48
CA SER A 133 7.30 1.91 21.14
C SER A 133 6.15 1.73 20.15
N GLN A 134 5.10 1.02 20.56
CA GLN A 134 3.90 0.81 19.77
C GLN A 134 2.68 0.83 20.67
N PHE A 135 1.55 1.34 20.16
CA PHE A 135 0.32 1.51 20.91
C PHE A 135 -0.78 0.61 20.36
N LEU A 136 -1.58 0.02 21.24
CA LEU A 136 -2.85 -0.59 20.89
C LEU A 136 -3.93 0.50 20.90
N LEU A 137 -4.62 0.66 19.78
CA LEU A 137 -5.69 1.64 19.61
C LEU A 137 -7.05 0.96 19.76
N GLY A 138 -8.02 1.68 20.32
CA GLY A 138 -9.37 1.23 20.58
C GLY A 138 -10.43 2.21 20.14
N LEU A 139 -11.58 1.67 19.72
CA LEU A 139 -12.79 2.42 19.39
C LEU A 139 -13.76 2.38 20.57
N ALA A 140 -14.37 3.52 20.88
CA ALA A 140 -15.38 3.63 21.93
C ALA A 140 -16.71 3.01 21.46
N GLU A 141 -17.31 2.13 22.26
CA GLU A 141 -18.70 1.74 22.05
C GLU A 141 -19.63 2.90 22.33
N ARG A 142 -20.69 3.04 21.52
CA ARG A 142 -21.62 4.17 21.63
C ARG A 142 -22.25 4.19 23.03
N PRO A 143 -22.02 5.24 23.83
CA PRO A 143 -22.59 5.33 25.17
C PRO A 143 -24.08 5.68 25.11
N SER A 144 -24.78 5.46 26.21
CA SER A 144 -26.11 6.05 26.42
C SER A 144 -26.01 7.59 26.43
N PRO A 145 -27.08 8.32 26.09
CA PRO A 145 -27.08 9.79 26.13
C PRO A 145 -26.58 10.32 27.48
N ASN A 146 -25.75 11.37 27.44
CA ASN A 146 -25.14 12.01 28.62
C ASN A 146 -24.25 11.08 29.47
N THR A 147 -23.70 10.01 28.91
CA THR A 147 -22.72 9.14 29.59
C THR A 147 -21.43 8.99 28.79
N TYR A 148 -20.35 8.62 29.48
CA TYR A 148 -19.06 8.30 28.86
C TYR A 148 -19.01 6.83 28.42
N PRO A 149 -18.29 6.51 27.32
CA PRO A 149 -18.08 5.14 26.90
C PRO A 149 -17.32 4.36 27.97
N ARG A 150 -17.83 3.16 28.30
CA ARG A 150 -17.22 2.26 29.30
C ARG A 150 -16.50 1.07 28.68
N ARG A 151 -16.78 0.79 27.40
CA ARG A 151 -16.20 -0.33 26.67
C ARG A 151 -15.50 0.19 25.43
N PHE A 152 -14.29 -0.32 25.22
CA PHE A 152 -13.44 0.00 24.09
C PHE A 152 -13.09 -1.30 23.38
N VAL A 153 -13.27 -1.32 22.07
CA VAL A 153 -12.96 -2.48 21.23
C VAL A 153 -11.60 -2.23 20.59
N SER A 154 -10.67 -3.15 20.79
CA SER A 154 -9.34 -3.08 20.15
C SER A 154 -9.50 -3.05 18.63
N PHE A 155 -8.83 -2.10 17.98
CA PHE A 155 -8.96 -1.86 16.55
C PHE A 155 -7.66 -2.18 15.80
N CYS A 156 -6.57 -1.48 16.10
CA CYS A 156 -5.30 -1.68 15.41
C CYS A 156 -4.10 -1.37 16.31
N ARG A 157 -2.90 -1.65 15.82
CA ARG A 157 -1.64 -1.25 16.44
C ARG A 157 -0.97 -0.19 15.58
N VAL A 158 -0.37 0.81 16.22
CA VAL A 158 0.42 1.84 15.55
C VAL A 158 1.81 1.94 16.19
N GLY A 159 2.84 2.09 15.37
CA GLY A 159 4.23 2.21 15.81
C GLY A 159 5.08 3.15 14.97
N THR A 160 4.46 3.86 14.03
CA THR A 160 5.12 4.76 13.06
C THR A 160 4.25 5.99 12.89
N GLY A 161 4.86 7.13 12.52
CA GLY A 161 4.16 8.38 12.23
C GLY A 161 4.45 9.51 13.22
N LEU A 162 5.02 9.19 14.38
CA LEU A 162 5.58 10.17 15.33
C LEU A 162 7.10 10.27 15.14
N SER A 163 7.65 11.46 15.36
CA SER A 163 9.09 11.67 15.54
C SER A 163 9.61 10.95 16.80
N ASP A 164 10.94 10.83 16.93
CA ASP A 164 11.54 10.26 18.15
C ASP A 164 11.13 11.09 19.39
N GLU A 165 11.13 12.42 19.26
CA GLU A 165 10.79 13.37 20.32
C GLU A 165 9.30 13.31 20.70
N GLU A 166 8.40 13.32 19.72
CA GLU A 166 6.95 13.23 19.95
C GLU A 166 6.58 11.90 20.65
N LEU A 167 7.26 10.81 20.26
CA LEU A 167 7.06 9.52 20.89
C LEU A 167 7.52 9.54 22.35
N ASP A 168 8.69 10.10 22.64
CA ASP A 168 9.23 10.18 23.99
C ASP A 168 8.32 11.01 24.90
N GLU A 169 7.84 12.17 24.43
CA GLU A 169 6.88 13.01 25.16
C GLU A 169 5.57 12.25 25.45
N LEU A 170 5.03 11.56 24.44
CA LEU A 170 3.82 10.77 24.59
C LEU A 170 4.01 9.62 25.60
N VAL A 171 5.11 8.88 25.49
CA VAL A 171 5.43 7.79 26.42
C VAL A 171 5.62 8.32 27.83
N MET A 172 6.33 9.44 28.03
CA MET A 172 6.47 10.07 29.34
C MET A 172 5.13 10.44 29.96
N LYS A 173 4.20 11.01 29.16
CA LYS A 173 2.84 11.34 29.61
C LYS A 173 2.02 10.10 29.98
N LEU A 174 2.19 8.99 29.27
CA LEU A 174 1.44 7.75 29.48
C LEU A 174 2.06 6.84 30.55
N LYS A 175 3.35 6.98 30.86
CA LYS A 175 4.11 6.13 31.78
C LYS A 175 3.43 5.92 33.15
N PRO A 176 2.85 6.94 33.80
CA PRO A 176 2.15 6.76 35.07
C PRO A 176 0.86 5.93 34.98
N TYR A 177 0.29 5.78 33.79
CA TYR A 177 -1.00 5.13 33.56
C TYR A 177 -0.88 3.70 33.03
N PHE A 178 0.31 3.28 32.57
CA PHE A 178 0.51 1.92 32.11
C PHE A 178 0.39 0.92 33.27
N ARG A 179 -0.35 -0.16 33.00
CA ARG A 179 -0.52 -1.29 33.91
C ARG A 179 -0.19 -2.56 33.15
N LYS A 180 0.42 -3.52 33.84
CA LYS A 180 0.64 -4.85 33.28
C LYS A 180 -0.73 -5.41 32.88
N TYR A 181 -0.84 -5.85 31.63
CA TYR A 181 -2.07 -6.47 31.17
C TYR A 181 -2.21 -7.85 31.85
N GLU A 182 -3.15 -7.94 32.78
CA GLU A 182 -3.51 -9.19 33.44
C GLU A 182 -4.78 -9.72 32.79
N TYR A 183 -4.64 -10.73 31.92
CA TYR A 183 -5.80 -11.46 31.42
C TYR A 183 -6.37 -12.27 32.60
N PRO A 184 -7.65 -12.12 32.97
CA PRO A 184 -8.23 -13.00 33.97
C PRO A 184 -8.15 -14.42 33.40
N LYS A 185 -7.32 -15.27 34.02
CA LYS A 185 -7.34 -16.71 33.72
C LYS A 185 -8.77 -17.16 33.99
N LYS A 186 -9.48 -17.62 32.96
CA LYS A 186 -10.74 -18.33 33.16
C LYS A 186 -10.40 -19.55 34.01
N SER A 187 -10.72 -19.50 35.30
CA SER A 187 -10.77 -20.66 36.19
C SER A 187 -11.97 -21.52 35.84
#